data_AF-A0A920BBX2-F1
#
_entry.id   AF-A0A920BBX2-F1
#
_cell.length_a   1.000
_cell.length_b   1.000
_cell.length_c   1.000
_cell.angle_alpha   90.00
_cell.angle_beta   90.00
_cell.angle_gamma   90.00
#
_symmetry.space_group_name_H-M   'P 1'
#
loop_
_entity.id
_entity.type
_entity.pdbx_description
1 polymer ?
#
loop_
_entity_poly.entity_id
_entity_poly.type
_entity_poly.pdbx_seq_one_letter_code
_entity_poly.pdbx_strand_id
1 'polypeptide(L)'
;MRVGNILLITALISGGLAGLAGYSEVAGLKGNLTLDLSPGFGYTGIVVAMLAQLHPLGVIGSAFFVACIFVGADAMSRSVGVPNYIADVVVATSLLCMLVSMLQVKYHIRWKS
;
A
#
# COMPACT_ATOMS: atom_id res chain seq x y z
N MET A 1 -13.55 26.48 -14.65
CA MET A 1 -13.43 25.21 -15.40
C MET A 1 -14.59 24.30 -15.00
N ARG A 2 -15.26 23.63 -15.94
CA ARG A 2 -16.41 22.76 -15.64
C ARG A 2 -15.94 21.52 -14.88
N VAL A 3 -16.55 21.25 -13.72
CA VAL A 3 -16.22 20.13 -12.82
C VAL A 3 -16.19 18.78 -13.55
N GLY A 4 -17.08 18.59 -14.53
CA GLY A 4 -17.11 17.37 -15.36
C GLY A 4 -15.83 17.10 -16.14
N ASN A 5 -15.10 18.13 -16.59
CA ASN A 5 -13.87 17.94 -17.34
C ASN A 5 -12.70 17.50 -16.44
N ILE A 6 -12.66 18.04 -15.21
CA ILE A 6 -11.65 17.65 -14.21
C ILE A 6 -11.90 16.21 -13.77
N LEU A 7 -13.16 15.84 -13.48
CA LEU A 7 -13.53 14.48 -13.13
C LEU A 7 -13.13 13.46 -14.20
N LEU A 8 -13.43 13.75 -15.47
CA LEU A 8 -13.05 12.87 -16.60
C LEU A 8 -11.52 12.71 -16.70
N ILE A 9 -10.78 13.81 -16.63
CA ILE A 9 -9.31 13.79 -16.71
C ILE A 9 -8.72 13.01 -15.54
N THR A 10 -9.18 13.25 -14.30
CA THR A 10 -8.67 12.54 -13.12
C THR A 10 -9.02 11.05 -13.15
N ALA A 11 -10.21 10.68 -13.61
CA ALA A 11 -10.61 9.29 -13.76
C ALA A 11 -9.78 8.56 -14.83
N LEU A 12 -9.53 9.21 -15.98
CA LEU A 12 -8.69 8.65 -17.04
C LEU A 12 -7.24 8.47 -16.59
N ILE A 13 -6.66 9.46 -15.90
CA ILE A 13 -5.27 9.37 -15.43
C ILE A 13 -5.12 8.30 -14.35
N SER A 14 -6.00 8.28 -13.34
CA SER A 14 -5.92 7.29 -12.25
C SER A 14 -6.22 5.87 -12.74
N GLY A 15 -7.23 5.69 -13.60
CA GLY A 15 -7.54 4.41 -14.22
C GLY A 15 -6.43 3.92 -15.14
N GLY A 16 -5.81 4.82 -15.92
CA GLY A 16 -4.67 4.50 -16.77
C GLY A 16 -3.45 4.04 -15.96
N LEU A 17 -3.12 4.75 -14.86
CA LEU A 17 -2.03 4.36 -13.96
C LEU A 17 -2.28 3.01 -13.28
N ALA A 18 -3.50 2.76 -12.80
CA ALA A 18 -3.88 1.47 -12.22
C ALA A 18 -3.80 0.33 -13.25
N GLY A 19 -4.22 0.59 -14.49
CA GLY A 19 -4.11 -0.36 -15.61
C GLY A 19 -2.66 -0.69 -15.97
N LEU A 20 -1.77 0.32 -16.02
CA LEU A 20 -0.34 0.12 -16.27
C LEU A 20 0.34 -0.68 -15.16
N ALA A 21 -0.03 -0.43 -13.90
CA ALA A 21 0.46 -1.22 -12.77
C ALA A 21 0.07 -2.70 -12.91
N GLY A 22 -1.22 -2.99 -13.16
CA GLY A 22 -1.69 -4.36 -13.40
C GLY A 22 -1.03 -5.03 -14.60
N TYR A 23 -0.85 -4.30 -15.71
CA TYR A 23 -0.14 -4.80 -16.88
C TYR A 23 1.31 -5.18 -16.56
N SER A 24 2.03 -4.34 -15.80
CA SER A 24 3.42 -4.60 -15.43
C SER A 24 3.58 -5.88 -14.61
N GLU A 25 2.59 -6.20 -13.77
CA GLU A 25 2.60 -7.42 -12.95
C GLU A 25 2.32 -8.68 -13.77
N VAL A 26 1.33 -8.62 -14.68
CA VAL A 26 0.98 -9.73 -15.59
C VAL A 26 2.13 -10.02 -16.55
N ALA A 27 2.70 -8.99 -17.17
CA ALA A 27 3.75 -9.11 -18.16
C ALA A 27 5.10 -9.51 -17.55
N GLY A 28 5.35 -9.17 -16.28
CA GLY A 28 6.63 -9.40 -15.61
C GLY A 28 6.73 -10.72 -14.82
N LEU A 29 5.74 -11.05 -13.99
CA LEU A 29 5.89 -12.09 -12.95
C LEU A 29 5.18 -13.41 -13.23
N LYS A 30 3.96 -13.38 -13.78
CA LYS A 30 3.11 -14.58 -13.84
C LYS A 30 3.01 -15.24 -15.21
N GLY A 31 3.16 -14.49 -16.32
CA GLY A 31 3.10 -15.02 -17.69
C GLY A 31 1.77 -15.70 -18.09
N ASN A 32 0.86 -15.92 -17.14
CA ASN A 32 -0.45 -16.55 -17.27
C ASN A 32 -1.43 -15.89 -16.28
N LEU A 33 -2.68 -15.69 -16.69
CA LEU A 33 -3.78 -15.23 -15.83
C LEU A 33 -4.12 -16.32 -14.81
N THR A 34 -3.43 -16.30 -13.67
CA THR A 34 -3.74 -17.16 -12.52
C THR A 34 -4.69 -16.41 -11.58
N LEU A 35 -5.62 -17.10 -10.92
CA LEU A 35 -6.59 -16.50 -10.00
C LEU A 35 -5.92 -15.75 -8.81
N ASP A 36 -4.66 -16.04 -8.53
CA ASP A 36 -3.82 -15.32 -7.57
C ASP A 36 -3.18 -14.04 -8.14
N LEU A 37 -3.62 -13.51 -9.29
CA LEU A 37 -3.01 -12.30 -9.88
C LEU A 37 -3.25 -11.05 -9.02
N SER A 38 -4.26 -11.04 -8.16
CA SER A 38 -4.40 -9.97 -7.17
C SER A 38 -4.96 -10.50 -5.86
N PRO A 39 -4.12 -11.14 -5.02
CA PRO A 39 -4.54 -11.65 -3.73
C PRO A 39 -4.63 -10.52 -2.69
N GLY A 40 -5.13 -9.35 -3.10
CA GLY A 40 -5.37 -8.22 -2.22
C GLY A 40 -4.50 -6.97 -2.42
N PHE A 41 -3.86 -6.76 -3.58
CA PHE A 41 -3.06 -5.54 -3.85
C PHE A 41 -3.82 -4.22 -3.62
N GLY A 42 -5.15 -4.23 -3.82
CA GLY A 42 -6.00 -3.08 -3.48
C GLY A 42 -6.06 -2.81 -1.97
N TYR A 43 -6.15 -3.86 -1.14
CA TYR A 43 -6.18 -3.71 0.32
C TYR A 43 -4.83 -3.26 0.87
N THR A 44 -3.72 -3.81 0.37
CA THR A 44 -2.38 -3.32 0.73
C THR A 44 -2.14 -1.90 0.21
N GLY A 45 -2.73 -1.52 -0.94
CA GLY A 45 -2.75 -0.14 -1.43
C GLY A 45 -3.43 0.84 -0.48
N ILE A 46 -4.53 0.44 0.18
CA ILE A 46 -5.20 1.25 1.22
C ILE A 46 -4.24 1.50 2.39
N VAL A 47 -3.56 0.45 2.86
CA VAL A 47 -2.57 0.55 3.94
C VAL A 47 -1.47 1.54 3.59
N VAL A 48 -0.88 1.41 2.40
CA VAL A 48 0.16 2.33 1.90
C VAL A 48 -0.35 3.77 1.85
N ALA A 49 -1.57 4.00 1.35
CA ALA A 49 -2.16 5.33 1.29
C ALA A 49 -2.39 5.94 2.68
N MET A 50 -2.79 5.12 3.67
CA MET A 50 -2.95 5.57 5.06
C MET A 50 -1.60 5.89 5.71
N LEU A 51 -0.58 5.05 5.47
CA LEU A 51 0.80 5.29 5.90
C LEU A 51 1.38 6.58 5.31
N ALA A 52 0.96 6.95 4.09
CA ALA A 52 1.34 8.19 3.44
C ALA A 52 0.56 9.43 3.91
N GLN A 53 -0.41 9.30 4.82
CA GLN A 53 -1.34 10.40 5.18
C GLN A 53 -2.05 11.02 3.95
N LEU A 54 -2.38 10.21 2.94
CA LEU A 54 -2.96 10.69 1.67
C LEU A 54 -2.07 11.69 0.88
N HIS A 55 -0.80 11.87 1.28
CA HIS A 55 0.11 12.79 0.61
C HIS A 55 0.75 12.11 -0.61
N PRO A 56 0.61 12.65 -1.83
CA PRO A 56 1.03 11.94 -3.06
C PRO A 56 2.52 11.63 -3.11
N LEU A 57 3.38 12.51 -2.59
CA LEU A 57 4.82 12.25 -2.48
C LEU A 57 5.15 11.23 -1.38
N GLY A 58 4.33 11.16 -0.32
CA GLY A 58 4.49 10.20 0.77
C GLY A 58 4.14 8.76 0.37
N VAL A 59 3.28 8.59 -0.64
CA VAL A 59 2.90 7.28 -1.19
C VAL A 59 4.12 6.56 -1.77
N ILE A 60 5.04 7.26 -2.41
CA ILE A 60 6.23 6.63 -3.02
C ILE A 60 7.12 6.01 -1.95
N GLY A 61 7.41 6.75 -0.86
CA GLY A 61 8.25 6.25 0.23
C GLY A 61 7.61 5.12 1.02
N SER A 62 6.31 5.23 1.32
CA SER A 62 5.57 4.17 2.02
C SER A 62 5.38 2.92 1.16
N ALA A 63 5.14 3.06 -0.14
CA ALA A 63 5.07 1.94 -1.07
C ALA A 63 6.41 1.19 -1.13
N PHE A 64 7.53 1.92 -1.19
CA PHE A 64 8.86 1.32 -1.17
C PHE A 64 9.13 0.54 0.13
N PHE A 65 8.82 1.15 1.28
CA PHE A 65 8.96 0.49 2.58
C PHE A 65 8.16 -0.82 2.67
N VAL A 66 6.89 -0.79 2.27
CA VAL A 66 6.01 -1.95 2.26
C VAL A 66 6.50 -3.00 1.27
N ALA A 67 6.94 -2.60 0.08
CA ALA A 67 7.53 -3.52 -0.91
C ALA A 67 8.79 -4.21 -0.37
N CYS A 68 9.68 -3.51 0.33
CA CYS A 68 10.84 -4.10 0.97
C CYS A 68 10.47 -5.17 2.01
N ILE A 69 9.41 -4.94 2.79
CA ILE A 69 8.93 -5.93 3.77
C ILE A 69 8.41 -7.18 3.06
N PHE A 70 7.57 -7.02 2.03
CA PHE A 70 7.03 -8.16 1.28
C PHE A 70 8.15 -8.98 0.61
N VAL A 71 9.04 -8.33 -0.13
CA VAL A 71 10.17 -9.00 -0.79
C VAL A 71 11.12 -9.65 0.21
N GLY A 72 11.38 -8.99 1.35
CA GLY A 72 12.20 -9.54 2.43
C GLY A 72 11.56 -10.76 3.09
N ALA A 73 10.25 -10.74 3.33
CA ALA A 73 9.52 -11.86 3.87
C ALA A 73 9.49 -13.05 2.90
N ASP A 74 9.27 -12.83 1.60
CA ASP A 74 9.35 -13.88 0.57
C ASP A 74 10.75 -14.50 0.49
N ALA A 75 11.81 -13.69 0.61
CA ALA A 75 13.18 -14.18 0.66
C ALA A 75 13.46 -15.04 1.90
N MET A 76 12.93 -14.66 3.06
CA MET A 76 13.02 -15.44 4.29
C MET A 76 12.19 -16.72 4.24
N SER A 77 11.01 -16.69 3.61
CA SER A 77 10.15 -17.85 3.40
C SER A 77 10.84 -18.91 2.54
N ARG A 78 11.53 -18.50 1.46
CA ARG A 78 12.36 -19.41 0.66
C ARG A 78 13.57 -19.96 1.39
N SER A 79 14.20 -19.17 2.26
CA SER A 79 15.48 -19.54 2.89
C SER A 79 15.34 -20.32 4.20
N VAL A 80 14.29 -20.03 4.97
CA VAL A 80 14.10 -20.53 6.34
C VAL A 80 12.78 -21.31 6.49
N GLY A 81 11.96 -21.41 5.43
CA GLY A 81 10.69 -22.15 5.46
C GLY A 81 9.59 -21.47 6.29
N VAL A 82 9.75 -20.18 6.57
CA VAL A 82 8.85 -19.42 7.44
C VAL A 82 7.63 -18.94 6.64
N PRO A 83 6.39 -19.08 7.16
CA PRO A 83 5.19 -18.68 6.42
C PRO A 83 5.18 -17.19 6.03
N ASN A 84 4.77 -16.89 4.78
CA ASN A 84 4.70 -15.52 4.22
C ASN A 84 3.77 -14.56 5.00
N TYR A 85 2.92 -15.06 5.90
CA TYR A 85 2.03 -14.27 6.76
C TYR A 85 2.76 -13.24 7.65
N ILE A 86 4.07 -13.39 7.87
CA ILE A 86 4.85 -12.42 8.65
C ILE A 86 4.83 -11.04 8.01
N ALA A 87 4.83 -10.95 6.67
CA ALA A 87 4.77 -9.66 5.98
C ALA A 87 3.50 -8.88 6.35
N ASP A 88 2.34 -9.52 6.26
CA ASP A 88 1.05 -8.90 6.60
C ASP A 88 0.98 -8.48 8.07
N VAL A 89 1.52 -9.29 8.98
CA VAL A 89 1.57 -8.93 10.41
C VAL A 89 2.44 -7.70 10.66
N VAL A 90 3.60 -7.60 10.01
CA VAL A 90 4.50 -6.44 10.14
C VAL A 90 3.85 -5.18 9.57
N VAL A 91 3.20 -5.28 8.41
CA VAL A 91 2.50 -4.16 7.78
C VAL A 91 1.31 -3.70 8.62
N ALA A 92 0.51 -4.64 9.14
CA ALA A 92 -0.63 -4.34 9.99
C ALA A 92 -0.22 -3.69 11.33
N THR A 93 0.82 -4.22 11.98
CA THR A 93 1.35 -3.63 13.22
C THR A 93 1.97 -2.25 12.99
N SER A 94 2.63 -2.04 11.85
CA SER A 94 3.12 -0.71 11.45
C SER A 94 1.98 0.29 11.28
N LEU A 95 0.88 -0.11 10.61
CA LEU A 95 -0.29 0.72 10.44
C LEU A 95 -1.00 1.01 11.78
N LEU A 96 -1.12 0.02 12.67
CA LEU A 96 -1.65 0.23 14.03
C LEU A 96 -0.79 1.22 14.82
N CYS A 97 0.53 1.06 14.77
CA CYS A 97 1.46 1.99 15.42
C CYS A 97 1.30 3.42 14.89
N MET A 98 1.15 3.57 13.58
CA MET A 98 0.88 4.85 12.95
C MET A 98 -0.47 5.44 13.37
N LEU A 99 -1.53 4.63 13.44
CA LEU A 99 -2.85 5.05 13.90
C LEU A 99 -2.79 5.56 15.34
N VAL A 100 -2.06 4.86 16.22
CA VAL A 100 -1.83 5.28 17.61
C VAL A 100 -1.07 6.60 17.66
N SER A 101 -0.02 6.76 16.86
CA SER A 101 0.72 8.02 16.74
C SER A 101 -0.17 9.18 16.28
N MET A 102 -1.01 8.94 15.26
CA MET A 102 -1.96 9.94 14.76
C MET A 102 -3.01 10.33 15.80
N LEU A 103 -3.52 9.36 16.56
CA LEU A 103 -4.40 9.63 17.69
C LEU A 103 -3.70 10.48 18.75
N GLN A 104 -2.45 10.17 19.09
CA GLN A 104 -1.70 10.89 20.12
C GLN A 104 -1.40 12.34 19.74
N VAL A 105 -1.08 12.61 18.47
CA VAL A 105 -0.88 13.98 17.94
C VAL A 105 -2.19 14.77 17.94
N LYS A 106 -3.31 14.14 17.54
CA LYS A 106 -4.60 14.81 17.43
C LYS A 106 -5.25 15.07 18.80
N TYR A 107 -4.99 14.21 19.78
CA TYR A 107 -5.55 14.32 21.14
C TYR A 107 -4.69 15.11 22.12
N HIS A 108 -3.62 15.79 21.64
CA HIS A 108 -2.69 16.62 22.42
C HIS A 108 -3.03 16.64 23.90
N ILE A 109 -2.57 15.61 24.62
CA ILE A 109 -3.00 15.31 25.96
C ILE A 109 -2.61 16.50 26.83
N ARG A 110 -3.54 17.45 26.96
CA ARG A 110 -3.51 18.47 28.00
C ARG A 110 -3.83 17.70 29.27
N TRP A 111 -2.80 17.08 29.84
CA TRP A 111 -2.70 16.92 31.28
C TRP A 111 -2.83 18.32 31.85
N LYS A 112 -4.07 18.74 32.10
CA LYS A 112 -4.36 19.90 32.92
C LYS A 112 -4.19 19.40 34.35
N SER A 113 -2.95 19.41 34.82
CA SER A 113 -2.66 19.54 36.25
C SER A 113 -2.22 20.97 36.51
#